data_AF-A0A6J1BDZ6-F1
#
_entry.id   AF-A0A6J1BDZ6-F1
#
_cell.length_a   1.000
_cell.length_b   1.000
_cell.length_c   1.000
_cell.angle_alpha   90.00
_cell.angle_beta   90.00
_cell.angle_gamma   90.00
#
_symmetry.space_group_name_H-M   'P 1'
#
loop_
_entity.id
_entity.type
_entity.pdbx_description
1 polymer ?
#
loop_
_entity_poly.entity_id
_entity_poly.type
_entity_poly.pdbx_seq_one_letter_code
_entity_poly.pdbx_strand_id
1 'polypeptide(L)'
;MMEHTQLRGQVPARFFELPNLQTVVLKGNRLNGTLEIGPRFSNQLKTIDLQYNSITGFNDRGRTYKFDIILVGNPVCQETETTSTYCKLPPSNSWPLYSTPSKICLPVSCSSDQIISPTCRCAHPYTGTLLFRGLFFSDFEKSAPYEFLEQSLMQFFQSHQLPVASVSLNDPRKDSFEYLLLDLSVFPDGQDSFNRTGISMIAFGFSNQTFKPPKQLFGPYVFIGDEYEHFSDEPANTKKSSIAIKIGAAVGASVLFLLLVLSGIYAYRHKRAEKATKESNPFGRGRVANK
;
A
#
# COMPACT_ATOMS: atom_id res chain seq x y z
N MET A 1 -18.08 -2.94 6.37
CA MET A 1 -18.16 -1.59 5.77
C MET A 1 -18.79 -1.75 4.41
N MET A 2 -19.82 -0.97 4.08
CA MET A 2 -20.49 -0.97 2.76
C MET A 2 -20.85 0.46 2.39
N GLU A 3 -19.85 1.29 2.21
CA GLU A 3 -20.05 2.69 1.80
C GLU A 3 -20.22 2.82 0.28
N HIS A 4 -20.88 3.88 -0.19
CA HIS A 4 -20.95 4.21 -1.62
C HIS A 4 -21.47 3.07 -2.53
N THR A 5 -22.28 2.16 -1.98
CA THR A 5 -22.79 0.96 -2.68
C THR A 5 -24.24 1.11 -3.16
N GLN A 6 -24.81 2.32 -3.08
CA GLN A 6 -26.18 2.62 -3.49
C GLN A 6 -27.26 1.85 -2.71
N LEU A 7 -26.94 1.38 -1.50
CA LEU A 7 -27.90 0.68 -0.63
C LEU A 7 -29.12 1.55 -0.34
N ARG A 8 -30.29 0.93 -0.32
CA ARG A 8 -31.59 1.59 -0.11
C ARG A 8 -32.36 0.91 1.02
N GLY A 9 -33.35 1.63 1.53
CA GLY A 9 -34.23 1.15 2.60
C GLY A 9 -33.75 1.58 3.98
N GLN A 10 -34.52 1.19 4.98
CA GLN A 10 -34.25 1.52 6.38
C GLN A 10 -33.26 0.53 7.00
N VAL A 11 -32.36 1.02 7.85
CA VAL A 11 -31.45 0.17 8.62
C VAL A 11 -32.25 -0.54 9.72
N PRO A 12 -32.35 -1.89 9.71
CA PRO A 12 -33.13 -2.61 10.71
C PRO A 12 -32.49 -2.52 12.10
N ALA A 13 -33.27 -2.22 13.15
CA ALA A 13 -32.75 -2.10 14.52
C ALA A 13 -31.98 -3.36 15.01
N ARG A 14 -32.44 -4.56 14.58
CA ARG A 14 -31.80 -5.84 14.89
C ARG A 14 -30.37 -5.96 14.35
N PHE A 15 -30.00 -5.18 13.34
CA PHE A 15 -28.64 -5.17 12.81
C PHE A 15 -27.61 -4.82 13.89
N PHE A 16 -27.97 -3.91 14.81
CA PHE A 16 -27.09 -3.49 15.90
C PHE A 16 -27.00 -4.52 17.04
N GLU A 17 -27.84 -5.56 17.06
CA GLU A 17 -27.85 -6.63 18.07
C GLU A 17 -26.74 -7.68 17.84
N LEU A 18 -26.05 -7.62 16.70
CA LEU A 18 -24.98 -8.55 16.36
C LEU A 18 -23.86 -8.51 17.43
N PRO A 19 -23.53 -9.62 18.10
CA PRO A 19 -22.78 -9.60 19.36
C PRO A 19 -21.36 -9.03 19.24
N ASN A 20 -20.71 -9.22 18.09
CA ASN A 20 -19.34 -8.76 17.83
C ASN A 20 -19.29 -7.48 16.97
N LEU A 21 -20.40 -6.79 16.79
CA LEU A 21 -20.46 -5.58 15.96
C LEU A 21 -19.76 -4.42 16.66
N GLN A 22 -18.62 -3.99 16.12
CA GLN A 22 -17.83 -2.88 16.65
C GLN A 22 -18.04 -1.59 15.87
N THR A 23 -18.11 -1.69 14.53
CA THR A 23 -18.15 -0.52 13.67
C THR A 23 -19.08 -0.78 12.49
N VAL A 24 -19.97 0.17 12.26
CA VAL A 24 -20.88 0.20 11.11
C VAL A 24 -20.50 1.40 10.26
N VAL A 25 -20.01 1.16 9.05
CA VAL A 25 -19.77 2.22 8.05
C VAL A 25 -20.67 1.94 6.86
N LEU A 26 -21.66 2.80 6.68
CA LEU A 26 -22.66 2.77 5.62
C LEU A 26 -22.82 4.17 4.97
N LYS A 27 -21.78 5.01 5.07
CA LYS A 27 -21.74 6.36 4.51
C LYS A 27 -21.93 6.37 2.99
N GLY A 28 -22.50 7.45 2.44
CA GLY A 28 -22.62 7.65 0.99
C GLY A 28 -23.59 6.69 0.29
N ASN A 29 -24.64 6.23 0.98
CA ASN A 29 -25.67 5.36 0.39
C ASN A 29 -26.99 6.13 0.19
N ARG A 30 -28.09 5.41 -0.06
CA ARG A 30 -29.46 5.94 -0.17
C ARG A 30 -30.36 5.35 0.92
N LEU A 31 -29.81 5.09 2.10
CA LEU A 31 -30.55 4.57 3.24
C LEU A 31 -31.53 5.64 3.74
N ASN A 32 -32.73 5.24 4.13
CA ASN A 32 -33.81 6.18 4.44
C ASN A 32 -34.59 5.80 5.71
N GLY A 33 -35.62 6.59 6.02
CA GLY A 33 -36.47 6.39 7.18
C GLY A 33 -35.79 6.83 8.48
N THR A 34 -36.25 6.25 9.59
CA THR A 34 -35.79 6.60 10.94
C THR A 34 -34.71 5.62 11.42
N LEU A 35 -33.57 6.13 11.88
CA LEU A 35 -32.58 5.30 12.56
C LEU A 35 -33.12 4.91 13.94
N GLU A 36 -33.18 3.59 14.19
CA GLU A 36 -33.57 3.03 15.47
C GLU A 36 -32.46 2.14 16.03
N ILE A 37 -31.98 2.47 17.23
CA ILE A 37 -31.14 1.56 18.01
C ILE A 37 -32.07 0.81 18.97
N GLY A 38 -32.15 -0.51 18.80
CA GLY A 38 -33.03 -1.37 19.61
C GLY A 38 -32.75 -1.30 21.12
N PRO A 39 -33.57 -1.98 21.95
CA PRO A 39 -33.30 -2.11 23.37
C PRO A 39 -32.01 -2.90 23.66
N ARG A 40 -31.58 -3.72 22.70
CA ARG A 40 -30.33 -4.47 22.73
C ARG A 40 -29.45 -4.01 21.58
N PHE A 41 -28.16 -3.91 21.83
CA PHE A 41 -27.12 -3.64 20.84
C PHE A 41 -25.80 -4.24 21.34
N SER A 42 -24.81 -4.40 20.46
CA SER A 42 -23.51 -4.94 20.85
C SER A 42 -22.84 -4.08 21.92
N ASN A 43 -22.32 -4.73 22.96
CA ASN A 43 -21.48 -4.08 23.97
C ASN A 43 -20.10 -3.66 23.44
N GLN A 44 -19.75 -4.09 22.22
CA GLN A 44 -18.48 -3.73 21.58
C GLN A 44 -18.65 -2.60 20.56
N LEU A 45 -19.88 -2.11 20.33
CA LEU A 45 -20.17 -1.07 19.35
C LEU A 45 -19.47 0.23 19.75
N LYS A 46 -18.72 0.80 18.81
CA LYS A 46 -17.91 2.02 18.95
C LYS A 46 -18.33 3.12 17.99
N THR A 47 -18.78 2.76 16.78
CA THR A 47 -19.10 3.75 15.75
C THR A 47 -20.23 3.26 14.85
N ILE A 48 -21.19 4.14 14.60
CA ILE A 48 -22.17 4.06 13.52
C ILE A 48 -21.98 5.30 12.64
N ASP A 49 -21.39 5.09 11.46
CA ASP A 49 -21.22 6.09 10.43
C ASP A 49 -22.25 5.88 9.31
N LEU A 50 -23.21 6.79 9.24
CA LEU A 50 -24.31 6.82 8.27
C LEU A 50 -24.34 8.14 7.50
N GLN A 51 -23.19 8.83 7.39
CA GLN A 51 -23.09 10.10 6.70
C GLN A 51 -23.61 10.05 5.26
N TYR A 52 -24.12 11.17 4.75
CA TYR A 52 -24.55 11.31 3.36
C TYR A 52 -25.52 10.20 2.90
N ASN A 53 -26.63 10.06 3.64
CA ASN A 53 -27.75 9.19 3.31
C ASN A 53 -29.06 10.03 3.26
N SER A 54 -30.22 9.38 3.27
CA SER A 54 -31.56 10.00 3.27
C SER A 54 -32.33 9.73 4.57
N ILE A 55 -31.63 9.66 5.72
CA ILE A 55 -32.23 9.41 7.03
C ILE A 55 -33.00 10.65 7.49
N THR A 56 -34.29 10.48 7.76
CA THR A 56 -35.21 11.57 8.10
C THR A 56 -35.40 11.77 9.60
N GLY A 57 -35.02 10.79 10.41
CA GLY A 57 -35.17 10.88 11.86
C GLY A 57 -34.21 9.96 12.61
N PHE A 58 -33.99 10.27 13.89
CA PHE A 58 -33.27 9.41 14.82
C PHE A 58 -34.05 9.30 16.11
N ASN A 59 -34.43 8.07 16.49
CA ASN A 59 -35.12 7.81 17.74
C ASN A 59 -34.11 7.34 18.79
N ASP A 60 -33.54 8.30 19.52
CA ASP A 60 -32.57 8.04 20.60
C ASP A 60 -33.22 7.49 21.88
N ARG A 61 -34.55 7.53 21.98
CA ARG A 61 -35.34 7.19 23.18
C ARG A 61 -34.81 7.86 24.45
N GLY A 62 -34.19 9.04 24.34
CA GLY A 62 -33.55 9.75 25.45
C GLY A 62 -32.35 9.00 26.08
N ARG A 63 -31.69 8.12 25.32
CA ARG A 63 -30.54 7.34 25.79
C ARG A 63 -29.23 8.01 25.44
N THR A 64 -28.30 7.96 26.39
CA THR A 64 -26.89 8.30 26.11
C THR A 64 -26.16 7.05 25.63
N TYR A 65 -25.62 7.11 24.42
CA TYR A 65 -24.78 6.06 23.86
C TYR A 65 -23.30 6.32 24.20
N LYS A 66 -22.54 5.26 24.46
CA LYS A 66 -21.08 5.32 24.70
C LYS A 66 -20.25 5.17 23.42
N PHE A 67 -20.90 5.29 22.27
CA PHE A 67 -20.32 5.10 20.95
C PHE A 67 -20.76 6.25 20.05
N ASP A 68 -19.97 6.50 19.01
CA ASP A 68 -20.22 7.60 18.09
C ASP A 68 -21.32 7.24 17.10
N ILE A 69 -22.23 8.19 16.88
CA ILE A 69 -23.26 8.12 15.85
C ILE A 69 -23.07 9.34 14.97
N ILE A 70 -22.82 9.13 13.69
CA ILE A 70 -22.50 10.20 12.73
C ILE A 70 -23.53 10.19 11.62
N LEU A 71 -24.41 11.20 11.60
CA LEU A 71 -25.50 11.38 10.64
C LEU A 71 -25.32 12.62 9.75
N VAL A 72 -24.12 13.22 9.75
CA VAL A 72 -23.81 14.41 8.94
C VAL A 72 -24.23 14.19 7.46
N GLY A 73 -24.85 15.20 6.86
CA GLY A 73 -25.32 15.12 5.48
C GLY A 73 -26.63 14.32 5.27
N ASN A 74 -27.39 14.02 6.32
CA ASN A 74 -28.74 13.46 6.24
C ASN A 74 -29.83 14.52 6.50
N PRO A 75 -31.07 14.33 6.00
CA PRO A 75 -32.21 15.20 6.30
C PRO A 75 -32.48 15.44 7.79
N VAL A 76 -32.25 14.44 8.66
CA VAL A 76 -32.36 14.59 10.13
C VAL A 76 -31.49 15.72 10.70
N CYS A 77 -30.45 16.14 9.97
CA CYS A 77 -29.56 17.23 10.35
C CYS A 77 -29.93 18.59 9.74
N GLN A 78 -31.04 18.69 8.98
CA GLN A 78 -31.43 19.92 8.27
C GLN A 78 -32.38 20.83 9.07
N GLU A 79 -33.01 20.36 10.16
CA GLU A 79 -34.12 21.11 10.81
C GLU A 79 -34.20 21.04 12.35
N THR A 80 -33.13 21.35 13.10
CA THR A 80 -33.30 21.59 14.55
C THR A 80 -32.53 22.82 15.03
N GLU A 81 -33.24 23.71 15.75
CA GLU A 81 -32.70 24.88 16.48
C GLU A 81 -31.63 24.50 17.52
N THR A 82 -31.53 23.20 17.84
CA THR A 82 -30.45 22.59 18.62
C THR A 82 -29.62 21.69 17.71
N THR A 83 -28.36 22.06 17.43
CA THR A 83 -27.43 21.18 16.69
C THR A 83 -27.13 19.93 17.50
N SER A 84 -27.79 18.83 17.20
CA SER A 84 -27.58 17.52 17.84
C SER A 84 -26.13 17.05 17.64
N THR A 85 -25.56 16.35 18.63
CA THR A 85 -24.17 15.87 18.60
C THR A 85 -23.89 14.95 17.43
N TYR A 86 -24.85 14.10 17.05
CA TYR A 86 -24.74 13.19 15.91
C TYR A 86 -24.76 13.89 14.53
N CYS A 87 -25.08 15.19 14.49
CA CYS A 87 -25.00 16.02 13.29
C CYS A 87 -23.70 16.84 13.21
N LYS A 88 -22.72 16.51 14.06
CA LYS A 88 -21.37 17.06 14.00
C LYS A 88 -20.41 15.91 13.74
N LEU A 89 -19.36 16.18 12.98
CA LEU A 89 -18.24 15.26 12.92
C LEU A 89 -17.61 15.19 14.31
N PRO A 90 -17.29 13.98 14.82
CA PRO A 90 -16.38 13.88 15.96
C PRO A 90 -15.14 14.73 15.65
N PRO A 91 -14.54 15.40 16.65
CA PRO A 91 -13.26 16.05 16.44
C PRO A 91 -12.34 15.03 15.78
N SER A 92 -11.74 15.42 14.64
CA SER A 92 -10.72 14.63 13.98
C SER A 92 -9.54 14.55 14.93
N ASN A 93 -9.62 13.65 15.89
CA ASN A 93 -8.45 13.18 16.60
C ASN A 93 -7.61 12.59 15.47
N SER A 94 -6.54 13.29 15.07
CA SER A 94 -5.40 12.68 14.42
C SER A 94 -5.15 11.39 15.21
N TRP A 95 -5.55 10.26 14.63
CA TRP A 95 -5.53 8.96 15.30
C TRP A 95 -4.18 8.84 16.01
N PRO A 96 -4.12 8.39 17.27
CA PRO A 96 -2.83 8.21 17.91
C PRO A 96 -2.02 7.28 17.00
N LEU A 97 -1.00 7.87 16.37
CA LEU A 97 -0.21 7.21 15.37
C LEU A 97 0.54 6.11 16.10
N TYR A 98 0.11 4.85 15.95
CA TYR A 98 0.87 3.75 16.50
C TYR A 98 2.30 3.85 15.95
N SER A 99 3.24 3.73 16.86
CA SER A 99 4.65 3.62 16.57
C SER A 99 5.23 2.57 17.51
N THR A 100 6.06 1.69 17.00
CA THR A 100 6.74 0.68 17.80
C THR A 100 7.43 1.35 18.99
N PRO A 101 7.11 0.96 20.24
CA PRO A 101 7.81 1.46 21.40
C PRO A 101 9.29 1.11 21.31
N SER A 102 10.15 2.12 21.16
CA SER A 102 11.59 1.92 21.25
C SER A 102 11.98 1.68 22.70
N LYS A 103 13.00 0.83 22.93
CA LYS A 103 13.69 0.81 24.21
C LYS A 103 14.27 2.20 24.50
N ILE A 104 14.44 2.53 25.79
CA ILE A 104 15.11 3.77 26.20
C ILE A 104 16.56 3.67 25.70
N CYS A 105 16.82 4.33 24.57
CA CYS A 105 18.15 4.43 24.01
C CYS A 105 18.88 5.58 24.70
N LEU A 106 20.16 5.38 25.00
CA LEU A 106 21.06 6.50 25.24
C LEU A 106 21.05 7.40 23.98
N PRO A 107 21.32 8.71 24.10
CA PRO A 107 21.36 9.60 22.94
C PRO A 107 22.48 9.15 22.00
N VAL A 108 22.13 8.30 21.03
CA VAL A 108 22.99 7.87 19.94
C VAL A 108 22.64 8.77 18.77
N SER A 109 23.64 9.47 18.22
CA SER A 109 23.51 10.13 16.93
C SER A 109 23.93 9.12 15.86
N CYS A 110 22.97 8.67 15.05
CA CYS A 110 23.29 7.87 13.87
C CYS A 110 23.95 8.74 12.81
N SER A 111 24.68 8.12 11.88
CA SER A 111 25.16 8.82 10.69
C SER A 111 23.99 9.32 9.83
N SER A 112 24.26 10.26 8.91
CA SER A 112 23.26 11.05 8.15
C SER A 112 22.08 10.25 7.58
N ASP A 113 22.28 8.97 7.22
CA ASP A 113 21.30 8.17 6.49
C ASP A 113 20.88 6.90 7.26
N GLN A 114 21.37 6.75 8.49
CA GLN A 114 21.01 5.65 9.40
C GLN A 114 19.92 6.11 10.37
N ILE A 115 19.03 5.18 10.73
CA ILE A 115 18.02 5.41 11.76
C ILE A 115 18.17 4.45 12.93
N ILE A 116 17.68 4.86 14.11
CA ILE A 116 17.74 4.06 15.34
C ILE A 116 16.66 2.98 15.30
N SER A 117 17.06 1.72 15.45
CA SER A 117 16.14 0.59 15.62
C SER A 117 15.45 0.59 16.99
N PRO A 118 14.32 -0.11 17.17
CA PRO A 118 13.71 -0.31 18.49
C PRO A 118 14.64 -1.00 19.52
N THR A 119 15.72 -1.63 19.04
CA THR A 119 16.76 -2.28 19.84
C THR A 119 17.99 -1.39 20.06
N CYS A 120 17.89 -0.09 19.76
CA CYS A 120 18.93 0.93 19.96
C CYS A 120 20.20 0.71 19.14
N ARG A 121 20.07 0.27 17.89
CA ARG A 121 21.18 0.15 16.93
C ARG A 121 20.92 1.04 15.72
N CYS A 122 21.93 1.80 15.31
CA CYS A 122 21.88 2.53 14.04
C CYS A 122 22.06 1.57 12.87
N ALA A 123 21.17 1.67 11.89
CA ALA A 123 21.22 0.85 10.68
C ALA A 123 20.47 1.52 9.52
N HIS A 124 20.66 0.98 8.31
CA HIS A 124 19.87 1.27 7.12
C HIS A 124 18.80 0.16 6.98
N PRO A 125 17.57 0.37 7.46
CA PRO A 125 16.52 -0.64 7.37
C PRO A 125 15.99 -0.78 5.93
N TYR A 126 15.47 -1.96 5.61
CA TYR A 126 14.63 -2.11 4.43
C TYR A 126 13.22 -1.64 4.77
N THR A 127 12.77 -0.59 4.10
CA THR A 127 11.51 0.08 4.38
C THR A 127 10.46 -0.23 3.31
N GLY A 128 9.20 0.02 3.67
CA GLY A 128 8.09 -0.01 2.73
C GLY A 128 6.75 0.05 3.45
N THR A 129 5.66 0.05 2.69
CA THR A 129 4.31 0.09 3.24
C THR A 129 3.61 -1.26 3.09
N LEU A 130 3.09 -1.78 4.20
CA LEU A 130 2.13 -2.88 4.22
C LEU A 130 0.74 -2.34 3.97
N LEU A 131 0.12 -2.78 2.88
CA LEU A 131 -1.28 -2.49 2.55
C LEU A 131 -2.13 -3.73 2.86
N PHE A 132 -2.92 -3.69 3.92
CA PHE A 132 -3.88 -4.73 4.28
C PHE A 132 -5.25 -4.47 3.66
N ARG A 133 -5.71 -5.42 2.82
CA ARG A 133 -7.01 -5.37 2.14
C ARG A 133 -8.17 -5.87 3.00
N GLY A 134 -7.87 -6.53 4.12
CA GLY A 134 -8.86 -7.03 5.06
C GLY A 134 -8.37 -6.85 6.48
N LEU A 135 -9.28 -6.47 7.37
CA LEU A 135 -9.05 -6.37 8.80
C LEU A 135 -10.22 -6.98 9.54
N PHE A 136 -9.91 -7.57 10.68
CA PHE A 136 -10.89 -8.19 11.59
C PHE A 136 -10.98 -7.45 12.93
N PHE A 137 -10.40 -6.25 12.99
CA PHE A 137 -10.55 -5.27 14.07
C PHE A 137 -10.87 -3.91 13.46
N SER A 138 -11.55 -3.06 14.22
CA SER A 138 -11.86 -1.67 13.81
C SER A 138 -11.32 -0.61 14.77
N ASP A 139 -10.67 -1.06 15.85
CA ASP A 139 -10.08 -0.22 16.89
C ASP A 139 -8.59 -0.01 16.63
N PHE A 140 -8.24 1.06 15.91
CA PHE A 140 -6.85 1.37 15.56
C PHE A 140 -6.08 2.09 16.68
N GLU A 141 -6.76 2.49 17.78
CA GLU A 141 -6.12 3.13 18.95
C GLU A 141 -5.34 2.14 19.81
N LYS A 142 -5.68 0.85 19.74
CA LYS A 142 -5.02 -0.18 20.52
C LYS A 142 -3.71 -0.60 19.88
N SER A 143 -2.67 -0.70 20.69
CA SER A 143 -1.34 -1.19 20.26
C SER A 143 -1.33 -2.69 19.95
N ALA A 144 -2.18 -3.47 20.64
CA ALA A 144 -2.13 -4.94 20.62
C ALA A 144 -2.15 -5.59 19.23
N PRO A 145 -2.98 -5.15 18.24
CA PRO A 145 -2.94 -5.75 16.91
C PRO A 145 -1.59 -5.57 16.21
N TYR A 146 -0.98 -4.40 16.36
CA TYR A 146 0.31 -4.09 15.74
C TYR A 146 1.45 -4.84 16.45
N GLU A 147 1.45 -4.88 17.78
CA GLU A 147 2.42 -5.68 18.55
C GLU A 147 2.38 -7.16 18.15
N PHE A 148 1.19 -7.72 17.93
CA PHE A 148 1.06 -9.11 17.49
C PHE A 148 1.55 -9.32 16.04
N LEU A 149 1.38 -8.31 15.17
CA LEU A 149 1.93 -8.33 13.82
C LEU A 149 3.46 -8.29 13.85
N GLU A 150 4.08 -7.45 14.69
CA GLU A 150 5.53 -7.39 14.88
C GLU A 150 6.10 -8.73 15.35
N GLN A 151 5.46 -9.36 16.34
CA GLN A 151 5.85 -10.68 16.83
C GLN A 151 5.78 -11.74 15.72
N SER A 152 4.71 -11.72 14.93
CA SER A 152 4.52 -12.65 13.82
C SER A 152 5.56 -12.46 12.72
N LEU A 153 5.91 -11.21 12.40
CA LEU A 153 6.99 -10.87 11.46
C LEU A 153 8.34 -11.41 11.97
N MET A 154 8.69 -11.14 13.22
CA MET A 154 9.94 -11.63 13.81
C MET A 154 10.01 -13.15 13.83
N GLN A 155 8.92 -13.83 14.19
CA GLN A 155 8.85 -15.29 14.15
C GLN A 155 9.05 -15.85 12.74
N PHE A 156 8.48 -15.19 11.72
CA PHE A 156 8.70 -15.56 10.33
C PHE A 156 10.16 -15.41 9.92
N PHE A 157 10.80 -14.26 10.20
CA PHE A 157 12.19 -14.04 9.86
C PHE A 157 13.13 -15.03 10.55
N GLN A 158 12.91 -15.31 11.84
CA GLN A 158 13.70 -16.26 12.61
C GLN A 158 13.56 -17.69 12.09
N SER A 159 12.32 -18.14 11.82
CA SER A 159 12.07 -19.51 11.31
C SER A 159 12.67 -19.75 9.92
N HIS A 160 12.82 -18.70 9.11
CA HIS A 160 13.43 -18.75 7.79
C HIS A 160 14.92 -18.35 7.79
N GLN A 161 15.52 -18.18 8.98
CA GLN A 161 16.94 -17.84 9.16
C GLN A 161 17.34 -16.57 8.39
N LEU A 162 16.43 -15.59 8.31
CA LEU A 162 16.68 -14.31 7.66
C LEU A 162 17.44 -13.36 8.61
N PRO A 163 18.39 -12.54 8.10
CA PRO A 163 19.29 -11.74 8.92
C PRO A 163 18.62 -10.47 9.47
N VAL A 164 17.53 -10.61 10.22
CA VAL A 164 16.70 -9.51 10.73
C VAL A 164 16.78 -9.45 12.25
N ALA A 165 17.24 -8.32 12.80
CA ALA A 165 17.37 -8.10 14.24
C ALA A 165 16.07 -7.61 14.89
N SER A 166 15.35 -6.73 14.20
CA SER A 166 14.09 -6.15 14.67
C SER A 166 13.26 -5.62 13.53
N VAL A 167 11.97 -5.41 13.78
CA VAL A 167 11.08 -4.65 12.91
C VAL A 167 10.50 -3.47 13.67
N SER A 168 10.03 -2.46 12.94
CA SER A 168 9.18 -1.41 13.47
C SER A 168 8.00 -1.16 12.54
N LEU A 169 6.83 -0.96 13.13
CA LEU A 169 5.61 -0.56 12.49
C LEU A 169 5.22 0.84 12.94
N ASN A 170 4.91 1.72 12.00
CA ASN A 170 4.53 3.11 12.27
C ASN A 170 3.42 3.57 11.33
N ASP A 171 2.78 4.68 11.69
CA ASP A 171 1.84 5.39 10.82
C ASP A 171 0.67 4.54 10.29
N PRO A 172 -0.14 3.89 11.17
CA PRO A 172 -1.35 3.24 10.74
C PRO A 172 -2.32 4.27 10.14
N ARG A 173 -2.60 4.14 8.85
CA ARG A 173 -3.47 5.08 8.13
C ARG A 173 -4.40 4.33 7.17
N LYS A 174 -5.50 4.98 6.79
CA LYS A 174 -6.45 4.48 5.79
C LYS A 174 -6.22 5.18 4.46
N ASP A 175 -6.19 4.41 3.38
CA ASP A 175 -6.21 4.98 2.03
C ASP A 175 -7.65 5.34 1.60
N SER A 176 -7.80 5.86 0.38
CA SER A 176 -9.11 6.22 -0.19
C SER A 176 -10.06 5.03 -0.39
N PHE A 177 -9.54 3.80 -0.31
CA PHE A 177 -10.31 2.55 -0.42
C PHE A 177 -10.53 1.90 0.95
N GLU A 178 -10.25 2.62 2.04
CA GLU A 178 -10.35 2.14 3.42
C GLU A 178 -9.44 0.91 3.70
N TYR A 179 -8.38 0.72 2.92
CA TYR A 179 -7.32 -0.24 3.24
C TYR A 179 -6.38 0.32 4.29
N LEU A 180 -5.91 -0.52 5.21
CA LEU A 180 -4.93 -0.10 6.20
C LEU A 180 -3.55 -0.12 5.55
N LEU A 181 -2.91 1.04 5.53
CA LEU A 181 -1.50 1.23 5.25
C LEU A 181 -0.77 1.28 6.59
N LEU A 182 0.38 0.63 6.65
CA LEU A 182 1.25 0.62 7.81
C LEU A 182 2.70 0.61 7.33
N ASP A 183 3.49 1.57 7.77
CA ASP A 183 4.90 1.63 7.38
C ASP A 183 5.69 0.62 8.19
N LEU A 184 6.50 -0.18 7.48
CA LEU A 184 7.34 -1.23 8.03
C LEU A 184 8.80 -0.87 7.78
N SER A 185 9.59 -0.90 8.84
CA SER A 185 11.05 -0.86 8.79
C SER A 185 11.61 -2.19 9.27
N VAL A 186 12.36 -2.89 8.43
CA VAL A 186 13.03 -4.16 8.77
C VAL A 186 14.52 -3.86 9.01
N PHE A 187 15.04 -4.16 10.19
CA PHE A 187 16.41 -3.83 10.59
C PHE A 187 17.34 -5.05 10.49
N PRO A 188 18.56 -4.89 9.95
CA PRO A 188 19.51 -5.99 9.77
C PRO A 188 20.07 -6.52 11.09
N ASP A 189 20.43 -7.81 11.10
CA ASP A 189 21.21 -8.45 12.16
C ASP A 189 22.68 -8.60 11.76
N GLY A 190 23.58 -8.46 12.74
CA GLY A 190 25.03 -8.56 12.58
C GLY A 190 25.73 -7.34 11.95
N GLN A 191 25.16 -6.73 10.91
CA GLN A 191 25.68 -5.53 10.23
C GLN A 191 24.68 -4.36 10.30
N ASP A 192 25.12 -3.16 9.93
CA ASP A 192 24.26 -1.98 9.86
C ASP A 192 23.41 -1.92 8.56
N SER A 193 23.64 -2.85 7.64
CA SER A 193 23.02 -2.90 6.31
C SER A 193 22.81 -4.34 5.85
N PHE A 194 21.80 -4.58 5.00
CA PHE A 194 21.61 -5.87 4.33
C PHE A 194 22.50 -6.00 3.11
N ASN A 195 22.88 -7.23 2.76
CA ASN A 195 23.41 -7.53 1.43
C ASN A 195 22.28 -7.81 0.43
N ARG A 196 22.62 -7.92 -0.86
CA ARG A 196 21.64 -8.19 -1.94
C ARG A 196 20.81 -9.43 -1.70
N THR A 197 21.42 -10.51 -1.21
CA THR A 197 20.74 -11.77 -0.92
C THR A 197 19.72 -11.60 0.22
N GLY A 198 20.08 -10.87 1.29
CA GLY A 198 19.20 -10.58 2.42
C GLY A 198 17.95 -9.82 2.00
N ILE A 199 18.12 -8.72 1.25
CA ILE A 199 16.99 -7.95 0.69
C ILE A 199 16.13 -8.84 -0.22
N SER A 200 16.75 -9.61 -1.11
CA SER A 200 16.02 -10.47 -2.05
C SER A 200 15.16 -11.52 -1.32
N MET A 201 15.68 -12.13 -0.25
CA MET A 201 14.93 -13.12 0.52
C MET A 201 13.79 -12.49 1.34
N ILE A 202 14.01 -11.32 1.93
CA ILE A 202 12.96 -10.59 2.65
C ILE A 202 11.85 -10.17 1.67
N ALA A 203 12.22 -9.55 0.55
CA ALA A 203 11.29 -9.14 -0.49
C ALA A 203 10.54 -10.33 -1.10
N PHE A 204 11.20 -11.48 -1.29
CA PHE A 204 10.57 -12.73 -1.72
C PHE A 204 9.53 -13.21 -0.69
N GLY A 205 9.84 -13.15 0.60
CA GLY A 205 8.93 -13.54 1.67
C GLY A 205 7.58 -12.81 1.62
N PHE A 206 7.63 -11.51 1.32
CA PHE A 206 6.44 -10.68 1.16
C PHE A 206 5.75 -10.82 -0.20
N SER A 207 6.51 -10.78 -1.31
CA SER A 207 5.95 -10.82 -2.66
C SER A 207 5.36 -12.18 -3.02
N ASN A 208 6.01 -13.27 -2.60
CA ASN A 208 5.49 -14.63 -2.75
C ASN A 208 4.49 -15.01 -1.64
N GLN A 209 4.20 -14.08 -0.72
CA GLN A 209 3.22 -14.25 0.36
C GLN A 209 3.50 -15.50 1.22
N THR A 210 4.77 -15.85 1.45
CA THR A 210 5.13 -16.94 2.38
C THR A 210 4.95 -16.49 3.82
N PHE A 211 5.20 -15.22 4.12
CA PHE A 211 4.73 -14.62 5.36
C PHE A 211 3.20 -14.53 5.36
N LYS A 212 2.57 -15.12 6.39
CA LYS A 212 1.13 -15.03 6.64
C LYS A 212 0.91 -14.23 7.93
N PRO A 213 0.20 -13.09 7.87
CA PRO A 213 -0.06 -12.30 9.05
C PRO A 213 -1.06 -13.00 9.97
N PRO A 214 -1.22 -12.56 11.23
CA PRO A 214 -2.21 -13.09 12.14
C PRO A 214 -3.64 -13.06 11.59
N LYS A 215 -4.14 -14.22 11.14
CA LYS A 215 -5.43 -14.35 10.43
C LYS A 215 -6.65 -13.88 11.22
N GLN A 216 -6.53 -13.80 12.55
CA GLN A 216 -7.58 -13.32 13.44
C GLN A 216 -7.72 -11.79 13.42
N LEU A 217 -6.73 -11.07 12.89
CA LEU A 217 -6.65 -9.61 12.93
C LEU A 217 -6.46 -9.01 11.55
N PHE A 218 -5.60 -9.62 10.74
CA PHE A 218 -5.19 -9.13 9.44
C PHE A 218 -5.56 -10.12 8.33
N GLY A 219 -6.09 -9.59 7.24
CA GLY A 219 -6.38 -10.30 6.02
C GLY A 219 -5.21 -10.28 5.03
N PRO A 220 -5.49 -10.51 3.73
CA PRO A 220 -4.49 -10.43 2.68
C PRO A 220 -3.82 -9.05 2.63
N TYR A 221 -2.53 -9.04 2.32
CA TYR A 221 -1.74 -7.81 2.24
C TYR A 221 -0.92 -7.75 0.96
N VAL A 222 -0.50 -6.54 0.62
CA VAL A 222 0.56 -6.28 -0.36
C VAL A 222 1.65 -5.51 0.37
N PHE A 223 2.91 -5.87 0.14
CA PHE A 223 4.03 -5.07 0.61
C PHE A 223 4.59 -4.28 -0.57
N ILE A 224 4.67 -2.96 -0.38
CA ILE A 224 5.26 -2.03 -1.34
C ILE A 224 6.60 -1.61 -0.74
N GLY A 225 7.66 -2.36 -1.09
CA GLY A 225 9.01 -2.09 -0.61
C GLY A 225 9.65 -0.92 -1.34
N ASP A 226 10.38 -0.09 -0.59
CA ASP A 226 11.16 1.02 -1.15
C ASP A 226 12.43 0.51 -1.84
N GLU A 227 13.05 1.35 -2.66
CA GLU A 227 14.36 1.01 -3.23
C GLU A 227 15.41 0.99 -2.11
N TYR A 228 16.18 -0.11 -2.02
CA TYR A 228 17.26 -0.26 -1.05
C TYR A 228 18.59 0.09 -1.69
N GLU A 229 19.26 1.14 -1.19
CA GLU A 229 20.50 1.64 -1.78
C GLU A 229 21.77 1.22 -1.01
N HIS A 230 21.67 1.14 0.33
CA HIS A 230 22.82 0.94 1.22
C HIS A 230 23.12 -0.56 1.40
N PHE A 231 23.66 -1.21 0.37
CA PHE A 231 24.03 -2.63 0.47
C PHE A 231 25.37 -2.83 1.18
N SER A 232 25.45 -3.81 2.09
CA SER A 232 26.72 -4.11 2.77
C SER A 232 27.77 -4.79 1.88
N ASP A 233 27.35 -5.38 0.76
CA ASP A 233 28.22 -5.94 -0.28
C ASP A 233 28.54 -4.94 -1.41
N GLU A 234 28.15 -3.66 -1.27
CA GLU A 234 28.58 -2.63 -2.22
C GLU A 234 30.02 -2.16 -1.95
N PRO A 235 30.86 -2.02 -2.98
CA PRO A 235 32.17 -1.41 -2.82
C PRO A 235 32.02 0.05 -2.38
N ALA A 236 32.77 0.44 -1.35
CA ALA A 236 32.72 1.74 -0.67
C ALA A 236 32.89 3.00 -1.58
N ASN A 237 33.18 2.84 -2.88
CA ASN A 237 33.46 3.92 -3.82
C ASN A 237 32.50 4.01 -5.03
N THR A 238 31.45 3.19 -5.09
CA THR A 238 30.47 3.31 -6.17
C THR A 238 29.38 4.32 -5.80
N LYS A 239 29.73 5.61 -5.75
CA LYS A 239 28.71 6.66 -5.86
C LYS A 239 28.04 6.49 -7.22
N LYS A 240 26.89 5.83 -7.25
CA LYS A 240 26.02 5.73 -8.43
C LYS A 240 25.48 7.14 -8.73
N SER A 241 26.25 7.93 -9.45
CA SER A 241 25.66 9.02 -10.19
C SER A 241 24.82 8.39 -11.30
N SER A 242 23.49 8.46 -11.16
CA SER A 242 22.49 8.06 -12.16
C SER A 242 22.75 8.66 -13.56
N ILE A 243 23.65 9.65 -13.64
CA ILE A 243 24.15 10.27 -14.86
C ILE A 243 24.96 9.28 -15.72
N ALA A 244 25.81 8.43 -15.13
CA ALA A 244 26.68 7.53 -15.91
C ALA A 244 25.89 6.45 -16.65
N ILE A 245 24.83 5.91 -16.02
CA ILE A 245 23.95 4.90 -16.63
C ILE A 245 23.10 5.53 -17.76
N LYS A 246 22.62 6.77 -17.56
CA LYS A 246 21.86 7.51 -18.59
C LYS A 246 22.72 7.84 -19.81
N ILE A 247 24.00 8.20 -19.62
CA ILE A 247 24.93 8.45 -20.72
C ILE A 247 25.25 7.15 -21.48
N GLY A 248 25.48 6.03 -20.77
CA GLY A 248 25.74 4.74 -21.40
C GLY A 248 24.59 4.25 -22.28
N ALA A 249 23.35 4.38 -21.80
CA ALA A 249 22.15 4.00 -22.55
C ALA A 249 21.94 4.89 -23.81
N ALA A 250 22.17 6.20 -23.69
CA ALA A 250 22.04 7.13 -24.81
C ALA A 250 23.10 6.88 -25.91
N VAL A 251 24.35 6.61 -25.53
CA VAL A 251 25.42 6.30 -26.48
C VAL A 251 25.15 4.97 -27.18
N GLY A 252 24.74 3.93 -26.43
CA GLY A 252 24.39 2.62 -27.00
C GLY A 252 23.25 2.70 -28.02
N ALA A 253 22.17 3.43 -27.70
CA ALA A 253 21.05 3.64 -28.61
C ALA A 253 21.45 4.44 -29.86
N SER A 254 22.32 5.43 -29.71
CA SER A 254 22.81 6.26 -30.83
C SER A 254 23.66 5.45 -31.80
N VAL A 255 24.56 4.59 -31.29
CA VAL A 255 25.38 3.70 -32.12
C VAL A 255 24.51 2.68 -32.85
N LEU A 256 23.54 2.08 -32.17
CA LEU A 256 22.61 1.13 -32.79
C LEU A 256 21.79 1.79 -33.91
N PHE A 257 21.29 3.00 -33.67
CA PHE A 257 20.54 3.76 -34.67
C PHE A 257 21.39 4.09 -35.90
N LEU A 258 22.65 4.52 -35.71
CA LEU A 258 23.57 4.79 -36.82
C LEU A 258 23.87 3.53 -37.65
N LEU A 259 24.05 2.37 -37.01
CA LEU A 259 24.24 1.09 -37.71
C LEU A 259 23.00 0.70 -38.53
N LEU A 260 21.80 0.93 -38.01
CA LEU A 260 20.55 0.68 -38.73
C LEU A 260 20.36 1.63 -39.93
N VAL A 261 20.72 2.90 -39.79
CA VAL A 261 20.69 3.86 -40.91
C VAL A 261 21.71 3.47 -41.98
N LEU A 262 22.94 3.14 -41.60
CA LEU A 262 23.98 2.73 -42.55
C LEU A 262 23.61 1.45 -43.30
N SER A 263 23.08 0.44 -42.61
CA SER A 263 22.60 -0.80 -43.23
C SER A 263 21.38 -0.55 -44.13
N GLY A 264 20.47 0.35 -43.75
CA GLY A 264 19.36 0.79 -44.60
C GLY A 264 19.83 1.50 -45.88
N ILE A 265 20.81 2.41 -45.79
CA ILE A 265 21.41 3.08 -46.94
C ILE A 265 22.12 2.07 -47.85
N TYR A 266 22.86 1.12 -47.26
CA TYR A 266 23.53 0.06 -48.01
C TYR A 266 22.53 -0.79 -48.79
N ALA A 267 21.48 -1.29 -48.13
CA ALA A 267 20.43 -2.09 -48.76
C ALA A 267 19.70 -1.30 -49.87
N TYR A 268 19.43 -0.01 -49.64
CA TYR A 268 18.81 0.86 -50.64
C TYR A 268 19.70 1.05 -51.88
N ARG A 269 20.99 1.32 -51.69
CA ARG A 269 21.96 1.46 -52.79
C ARG A 269 22.14 0.16 -53.55
N HIS A 270 22.23 -0.97 -52.85
CA HIS A 270 22.32 -2.30 -53.46
C HIS A 270 21.09 -2.60 -54.32
N LYS A 271 19.88 -2.36 -53.79
CA LYS A 271 18.62 -2.56 -54.53
C LYS A 271 18.48 -1.62 -55.72
N ARG A 272 18.97 -0.38 -55.62
CA ARG A 272 18.98 0.58 -56.73
C ARG A 272 20.00 0.19 -57.82
N ALA A 273 21.16 -0.33 -57.43
CA ALA A 273 22.15 -0.85 -58.36
C ALA A 273 21.62 -2.09 -59.12
N GLU A 274 20.92 -3.01 -58.44
CA GLU A 274 20.25 -4.15 -59.09
C GLU A 274 19.13 -3.74 -60.05
N LYS A 275 18.41 -2.66 -59.76
CA LYS A 275 17.41 -2.11 -60.70
C LYS A 275 18.08 -1.47 -61.91
N ALA A 276 19.15 -0.71 -61.70
CA ALA A 276 19.89 -0.07 -62.79
C ALA A 276 20.54 -1.10 -63.73
N THR A 277 21.08 -2.22 -63.20
CA THR A 277 21.62 -3.31 -64.03
C THR A 277 20.55 -4.10 -64.78
N LYS A 278 19.31 -4.15 -64.27
CA LYS A 278 18.17 -4.73 -64.99
C LYS A 278 17.65 -3.82 -66.11
N GLU A 279 17.71 -2.50 -65.93
CA GLU A 279 17.29 -1.52 -66.95
C GLU A 279 18.36 -1.24 -68.01
N SER A 280 19.65 -1.46 -67.72
CA SER A 280 20.75 -1.19 -68.65
C SER A 280 21.17 -2.37 -69.54
N ASN A 281 20.49 -3.52 -69.47
CA ASN A 281 20.79 -4.69 -70.31
C ASN A 281 20.17 -4.55 -71.71
N PRO A 282 20.95 -4.26 -72.78
CA PRO A 282 20.42 -4.11 -74.13
C PRO A 282 20.37 -5.44 -74.91
N PHE A 283 20.84 -6.54 -74.32
CA PHE A 283 20.94 -7.85 -74.98
C PHE A 283 20.70 -8.97 -73.97
N GLY A 284 19.55 -9.65 -74.04
CA GLY A 284 19.25 -10.63 -72.99
C GLY A 284 18.07 -11.58 -73.14
N ARG A 285 17.70 -12.02 -74.36
CA ARG A 285 17.43 -13.46 -74.66
C ARG A 285 17.04 -13.66 -76.12
N GLY A 286 18.03 -14.02 -76.93
CA GLY A 286 17.79 -14.73 -78.18
C GLY A 286 17.13 -16.07 -77.90
N ARG A 287 16.03 -16.34 -78.61
CA ARG A 287 15.50 -17.70 -78.78
C ARG A 287 16.54 -18.52 -79.55
N VAL A 288 17.06 -19.56 -78.94
CA VAL A 288 17.66 -20.69 -79.67
C VAL A 288 16.65 -21.82 -79.61
N ALA A 289 16.04 -22.10 -80.77
CA ALA A 289 15.25 -23.29 -81.00
C ALA A 289 16.20 -24.49 -81.15
N ASN A 290 15.85 -25.61 -80.53
CA ASN A 290 16.36 -26.93 -80.90
C ASN A 290 15.34 -27.98 -80.44
N LYS A 291 14.33 -28.25 -81.28
CA LYS A 291 14.13 -29.47 -82.09
C LYS A 291 12.63 -29.62 -82.41
#